data_AF-A0A125R0T4-F1
#
_entry.id   AF-A0A125R0T4-F1
#
_cell.length_a   1.000
_cell.length_b   1.000
_cell.length_c   1.000
_cell.angle_alpha   90.00
_cell.angle_beta   90.00
_cell.angle_gamma   90.00
#
_symmetry.space_group_name_H-M   'P 1'
#
loop_
_entity.id
_entity.type
_entity.pdbx_description
1 polymer ?
#
loop_
_entity_poly.entity_id
_entity_poly.type
_entity_poly.pdbx_seq_one_letter_code
_entity_poly.pdbx_strand_id
1 'polypeptide(L)'
;MRVTHDQIHIILSTVRSIAGADVEVRLFGSRLDDTRKGGDLDLLLISPNPLPRLALAEIKGKLEAKLYLPVDLLSYSRDRVPSPFQAIALSQGHPLDDAA
;
A
#
# COMPACT_ATOMS: atom_id res chain seq x y z
N MET A 1 6.57 9.96 -9.38
CA MET A 1 6.19 8.72 -8.67
C MET A 1 6.76 7.54 -9.43
N ARG A 2 7.57 6.69 -8.78
CA ARG A 2 8.26 5.56 -9.41
C ARG A 2 7.41 4.28 -9.42
N VAL A 3 6.12 4.42 -9.73
CA VAL A 3 5.17 3.31 -9.86
C VAL A 3 4.42 3.50 -11.18
N THR A 4 4.44 2.48 -12.03
CA THR A 4 3.76 2.53 -13.34
C THR A 4 2.26 2.27 -13.20
N HIS A 5 1.46 2.67 -14.19
CA HIS A 5 0.02 2.38 -14.22
C HIS A 5 -0.26 0.87 -14.11
N ASP A 6 0.51 0.02 -14.81
CA ASP A 6 0.38 -1.45 -14.69
C ASP A 6 0.63 -1.93 -13.25
N GLN A 7 1.64 -1.38 -12.57
CA GLN A 7 1.91 -1.71 -11.18
C GLN A 7 0.77 -1.25 -10.27
N ILE A 8 0.23 -0.05 -10.49
CA ILE A 8 -0.94 0.46 -9.76
C ILE A 8 -2.14 -0.47 -9.93
N HIS A 9 -2.44 -0.90 -11.15
CA HIS A 9 -3.52 -1.84 -11.41
C HIS A 9 -3.28 -3.19 -10.72
N ILE A 10 -2.06 -3.73 -10.75
CA ILE A 10 -1.70 -4.97 -10.03
C ILE A 10 -1.88 -4.79 -8.52
N ILE A 11 -1.47 -3.65 -7.98
CA ILE A 11 -1.59 -3.33 -6.54
C ILE A 11 -3.06 -3.28 -6.14
N LEU A 12 -3.84 -2.40 -6.79
CA LEU A 12 -5.26 -2.18 -6.46
C LEU A 12 -6.07 -3.47 -6.62
N SER A 13 -5.89 -4.19 -7.72
CA SER A 13 -6.62 -5.46 -7.96
C SER A 13 -6.27 -6.53 -6.92
N THR A 14 -4.98 -6.68 -6.57
CA THR A 14 -4.54 -7.69 -5.60
C THR A 14 -5.02 -7.36 -4.19
N VAL A 15 -4.91 -6.09 -3.77
CA VAL A 15 -5.39 -5.65 -2.46
C VAL A 15 -6.91 -5.84 -2.36
N ARG A 16 -7.67 -5.32 -3.33
CA ARG A 16 -9.15 -5.38 -3.30
C ARG A 16 -9.69 -6.80 -3.33
N SER A 17 -9.00 -7.71 -4.03
CA SER A 17 -9.37 -9.13 -4.08
C SER A 17 -9.26 -9.84 -2.73
N ILE A 18 -8.44 -9.35 -1.79
CA ILE A 18 -8.19 -10.00 -0.50
C ILE A 18 -8.80 -9.21 0.66
N ALA A 19 -8.62 -7.88 0.65
CA ALA A 19 -8.98 -7.00 1.74
C ALA A 19 -10.38 -6.35 1.55
N GLY A 20 -10.98 -6.50 0.38
CA GLY A 20 -12.27 -5.90 0.02
C GLY A 20 -12.15 -4.59 -0.75
N ALA A 21 -13.24 -4.17 -1.40
CA ALA A 21 -13.28 -2.98 -2.26
C ALA A 21 -13.14 -1.66 -1.48
N ASP A 22 -13.53 -1.64 -0.21
CA ASP A 22 -13.52 -0.45 0.65
C ASP A 22 -12.13 -0.09 1.20
N VAL A 23 -11.10 -0.85 0.82
CA VAL A 23 -9.71 -0.57 1.22
C VAL A 23 -9.10 0.46 0.30
N GLU A 24 -8.73 1.58 0.89
CA GLU A 24 -7.99 2.64 0.24
C GLU A 24 -6.49 2.31 0.30
N VAL A 25 -5.83 2.40 -0.85
CA VAL A 25 -4.40 2.09 -0.99
C VAL A 25 -3.63 3.37 -1.28
N ARG A 26 -2.68 3.69 -0.41
CA ARG A 26 -1.78 4.83 -0.60
C ARG A 26 -0.34 4.35 -0.75
N LEU A 27 0.40 4.98 -1.66
CA LEU A 27 1.85 4.86 -1.73
C LEU A 27 2.48 5.88 -0.78
N PHE A 28 3.44 5.44 0.03
CA PHE A 28 4.24 6.36 0.84
C PHE A 28 5.74 6.08 0.68
N GLY A 29 6.57 6.80 1.42
CA GLY A 29 8.00 6.50 1.53
C GLY A 29 8.81 6.79 0.26
N SER A 30 9.84 5.97 0.03
CA SER A 30 10.97 6.32 -0.84
C SER A 30 10.64 6.39 -2.33
N ARG A 31 9.53 5.77 -2.77
CA ARG A 31 9.11 5.73 -4.18
C ARG A 31 8.25 6.91 -4.62
N LEU A 32 7.97 7.84 -3.71
CA LEU A 32 7.37 9.13 -4.06
C LEU A 32 8.35 10.05 -4.80
N ASP A 33 9.66 9.86 -4.58
CA ASP A 33 10.72 10.68 -5.18
C ASP A 33 11.40 9.96 -6.36
N ASP A 34 11.25 10.52 -7.56
CA ASP A 34 11.81 9.99 -8.80
C ASP A 34 13.34 10.07 -8.87
N THR A 35 13.98 10.86 -8.00
CA THR A 35 15.43 11.08 -7.99
C THR A 35 16.22 10.01 -7.21
N ARG A 36 15.53 9.16 -6.43
CA ARG A 36 16.15 8.12 -5.60
C ARG A 36 16.35 6.82 -6.39
N LYS A 37 17.38 6.03 -6.07
CA LYS A 37 17.67 4.71 -6.69
C LYS A 37 17.35 3.56 -5.74
N GLY A 38 16.78 2.47 -6.26
CA GLY A 38 16.36 1.31 -5.46
C GLY A 38 15.24 1.66 -4.46
N GLY A 39 14.86 0.69 -3.63
CA GLY A 39 13.91 0.87 -2.51
C GLY A 39 12.70 -0.06 -2.59
N ASP A 40 12.10 -0.32 -1.45
CA ASP A 40 10.92 -1.17 -1.30
C ASP A 40 9.65 -0.40 -1.70
N LEU A 41 8.56 -1.11 -1.98
CA LEU A 41 7.26 -0.49 -2.23
C LEU A 41 6.51 -0.35 -0.89
N ASP A 42 6.54 0.84 -0.32
CA ASP A 42 5.83 1.15 0.93
C ASP A 42 4.35 1.47 0.64
N LEU A 43 3.44 0.58 1.01
CA LEU A 43 2.00 0.75 0.81
C LEU A 43 1.25 0.85 2.14
N LEU A 44 0.40 1.86 2.25
CA LEU A 44 -0.52 2.04 3.36
C LEU A 44 -1.91 1.56 2.93
N LEU A 45 -2.42 0.55 3.64
CA LEU A 45 -3.77 0.02 3.47
C LEU A 45 -4.67 0.63 4.54
N ILE A 46 -5.64 1.45 4.13
CA ILE A 46 -6.62 2.09 5.00
C ILE A 46 -7.93 1.33 4.85
N SER A 47 -8.42 0.77 5.95
CA SER A 47 -9.60 -0.08 5.97
C SER A 47 -10.59 0.37 7.05
N PRO A 48 -11.90 0.06 6.92
CA PRO A 48 -12.87 0.34 7.97
C PRO A 48 -12.61 -0.46 9.25
N ASN A 49 -12.13 -1.70 9.10
CA ASN A 49 -11.85 -2.64 10.19
C ASN A 49 -10.42 -3.19 10.08
N PRO A 50 -9.78 -3.60 11.19
CA PRO A 50 -8.42 -4.13 11.15
C PRO A 50 -8.28 -5.35 10.24
N LEU A 51 -7.31 -5.30 9.31
CA LEU A 51 -7.01 -6.44 8.45
C LEU A 51 -6.29 -7.55 9.23
N PRO A 52 -6.68 -8.82 9.06
CA PRO A 52 -6.01 -9.93 9.72
C PRO A 52 -4.58 -10.09 9.19
N ARG A 53 -3.64 -10.48 10.06
CA ARG A 53 -2.22 -10.66 9.70
C ARG A 53 -2.01 -11.61 8.52
N LEU A 54 -2.87 -12.63 8.40
CA LEU A 54 -2.81 -13.58 7.28
C LEU A 54 -3.15 -12.91 5.94
N ALA A 55 -4.17 -12.05 5.91
CA ALA A 55 -4.51 -11.29 4.71
C ALA A 55 -3.37 -10.35 4.30
N LEU A 56 -2.74 -9.67 5.27
CA LEU A 56 -1.57 -8.82 5.00
C LEU A 56 -0.40 -9.63 4.43
N ALA A 57 -0.12 -10.81 4.99
CA ALA A 57 0.93 -11.70 4.49
C ALA A 57 0.63 -12.20 3.07
N GLU A 58 -0.64 -12.55 2.78
CA GLU A 58 -1.07 -12.99 1.45
C GLU A 58 -0.95 -11.86 0.41
N ILE A 59 -1.40 -10.65 0.75
CA ILE A 59 -1.26 -9.46 -0.11
C ILE A 59 0.21 -9.22 -0.40
N LYS A 60 1.07 -9.18 0.64
CA LYS A 60 2.50 -8.95 0.48
C LYS A 60 3.12 -9.97 -0.48
N GLY A 61 2.92 -11.26 -0.22
CA GLY A 61 3.49 -12.32 -1.04
C GLY A 61 3.03 -12.26 -2.50
N LYS A 62 1.74 -11.99 -2.76
CA LYS A 62 1.22 -11.86 -4.13
C LYS A 62 1.77 -10.62 -4.84
N LEU A 63 1.90 -9.50 -4.14
CA LEU A 63 2.47 -8.29 -4.73
C LEU A 63 3.94 -8.47 -5.06
N GLU A 64 4.74 -9.03 -4.15
CA GLU A 64 6.16 -9.30 -4.39
C GLU A 64 6.36 -10.26 -5.58
N ALA A 65 5.54 -11.31 -5.67
CA ALA A 65 5.59 -12.26 -6.78
C ALA A 65 5.21 -11.66 -8.14
N LYS A 66 4.23 -10.74 -8.18
CA LYS A 66 3.77 -10.11 -9.43
C LYS A 66 4.62 -8.91 -9.86
N LEU A 67 5.16 -8.16 -8.89
CA LEU A 67 5.89 -6.91 -9.14
C LEU A 67 7.41 -7.12 -9.20
N TYR A 68 7.90 -8.30 -8.81
CA TYR A 68 9.32 -8.66 -8.76
C TYR A 68 10.17 -7.67 -7.96
N LEU A 69 9.60 -7.13 -6.88
CA LEU A 69 10.23 -6.17 -6.00
C LEU A 69 9.72 -6.34 -4.57
N PRO A 70 10.49 -5.96 -3.54
CA PRO A 70 10.05 -6.06 -2.16
C PRO A 70 8.92 -5.07 -1.86
N VAL A 71 7.97 -5.49 -1.03
CA VAL A 71 6.79 -4.70 -0.66
C VAL A 71 6.67 -4.64 0.85
N ASP A 72 6.55 -3.44 1.40
CA ASP A 72 6.26 -3.24 2.81
C ASP A 72 4.86 -2.69 2.98
N LEU A 73 4.08 -3.40 3.81
CA LEU A 73 2.68 -3.08 4.06
C LEU A 73 2.52 -2.50 5.46
N LEU A 74 1.99 -1.28 5.51
CA LEU A 74 1.43 -0.70 6.71
C LEU A 74 -0.09 -0.79 6.62
N SER A 75 -0.75 -1.27 7.68
CA SER A 75 -2.21 -1.25 7.75
C SER A 75 -2.68 -0.24 8.79
N TYR A 76 -3.77 0.44 8.49
CA TYR A 76 -4.47 1.34 9.38
C TYR A 76 -5.97 1.08 9.29
N SER A 77 -6.61 1.09 10.45
CA SER A 77 -8.06 0.94 10.56
C SER A 77 -8.65 2.24 11.09
N ARG A 78 -9.70 2.75 10.43
CA ARG A 78 -10.27 4.08 10.72
C ARG A 78 -10.90 4.18 12.12
N ASP A 79 -11.16 3.05 12.78
CA ASP A 79 -11.67 2.95 14.15
C ASP A 79 -10.57 3.12 15.23
N ARG A 80 -9.30 3.30 14.84
CA ARG A 80 -8.16 3.36 15.77
C ARG A 80 -7.41 4.69 15.69
N VAL A 81 -6.78 5.06 16.81
CA VAL A 81 -5.82 6.16 16.83
C VAL A 81 -4.54 5.70 16.10
N PRO A 82 -4.06 6.46 15.10
CA PRO A 82 -2.84 6.10 14.38
C PRO A 82 -1.62 6.19 15.28
N SER A 83 -0.70 5.23 15.15
CA SER A 83 0.65 5.35 15.70
C SER A 83 1.41 6.52 15.05
N PRO A 84 2.50 7.04 15.65
CA PRO A 84 3.29 8.11 15.04
C PRO A 84 3.72 7.81 13.60
N PHE A 85 4.11 6.56 13.32
CA PHE A 85 4.48 6.14 11.96
C PHE A 85 3.29 6.09 11.00
N GLN A 86 2.13 5.59 11.46
CA GLN A 86 0.88 5.61 10.67
C GLN A 86 0.42 7.05 10.40
N ALA A 87 0.56 7.96 11.35
CA ALA A 87 0.19 9.36 11.17
C ALA A 87 1.05 10.03 10.08
N ILE A 88 2.36 9.73 10.05
CA ILE A 88 3.26 10.19 8.98
C ILE A 88 2.83 9.62 7.63
N ALA A 89 2.60 8.30 7.56
CA ALA A 89 2.18 7.63 6.33
C ALA A 89 0.80 8.12 5.82
N LEU A 90 -0.13 8.43 6.72
CA LEU A 90 -1.43 9.02 6.38
C LEU A 90 -1.30 10.43 5.82
N SER A 91 -0.37 11.23 6.37
CA SER A 91 -0.13 12.63 5.97
C SER A 91 0.63 12.74 4.64
N GLN A 92 1.61 11.86 4.41
CA GLN A 92 2.49 11.89 3.23
C GLN A 92 2.06 10.92 2.13
N GLY A 93 1.15 9.99 2.41
CA GLY A 93 0.74 8.96 1.47
C GLY A 93 -0.13 9.52 0.35
N HIS A 94 0.19 9.14 -0.88
CA HIS A 94 -0.56 9.50 -2.08
C HIS A 94 -1.52 8.36 -2.47
N PRO A 95 -2.83 8.64 -2.63
CA PRO A 95 -3.78 7.65 -3.10
C PRO A 95 -3.37 7.09 -4.46
N LEU A 96 -3.42 5.76 -4.61
CA LEU A 96 -3.15 5.11 -5.89
C LEU A 96 -4.36 5.11 -6.82
N ASP A 97 -5.57 5.29 -6.29
CA ASP A 97 -6.79 5.39 -7.08
C ASP A 97 -6.83 6.62 -7.99
N ASP A 98 -6.18 7.72 -7.59
CA ASP A 98 -6.11 8.94 -8.40
C ASP A 98 -5.14 8.83 -9.58
N ALA A 99 -4.33 7.75 -9.60
CA ALA A 99 -3.28 7.50 -10.59
C ALA A 99 -3.52 6.22 -11.42
N ALA A 100 -4.71 5.61 -11.28
CA ALA A 100 -5.17 4.45 -12.05
C ALA A 100 -6.07 4.86 -13.21
#